data_AF-A0A930SES1-F1
#
_entry.id   AF-A0A930SES1-F1
#
_cell.length_a   1.000
_cell.length_b   1.000
_cell.length_c   1.000
_cell.angle_alpha   90.00
_cell.angle_beta   90.00
_cell.angle_gamma   90.00
#
_symmetry.space_group_name_H-M   'P 1'
#
loop_
_entity.id
_entity.type
_entity.pdbx_description
1 polymer ?
#
loop_
_entity_poly.entity_id
_entity_poly.type
_entity_poly.pdbx_seq_one_letter_code
_entity_poly.pdbx_strand_id
1 'polypeptide(L)'
;CKNGQMETKELADYVERKHYGRKTSHKCKIGISGCGRNCPDAMVKDIAFIGTSQGYMLAVGGNTGIKPEAGTILARNLTVEQAKKAVDILVDWYAEHGEPRERMGKLLARLGNPLEGMEL
;
A
#
# COMPACT_ATOMS: atom_id res chain seq x y z
N CYS A 1 -17.00 -12.21 -0.12
CA CYS A 1 -17.73 -11.35 -1.11
C CYS A 1 -17.77 -12.10 -2.43
N LYS A 2 -18.92 -12.18 -3.13
CA LYS A 2 -19.05 -12.92 -4.40
C LYS A 2 -18.23 -12.35 -5.58
N ASN A 3 -17.78 -11.09 -5.46
CA ASN A 3 -16.99 -10.42 -6.49
C ASN A 3 -15.49 -10.38 -6.15
N GLY A 4 -15.06 -11.03 -5.07
CA GLY A 4 -13.64 -11.06 -4.68
C GLY A 4 -12.83 -11.80 -5.75
N GLN A 5 -11.77 -11.16 -6.23
CA GLN A 5 -10.83 -11.72 -7.20
C GLN A 5 -9.55 -12.22 -6.53
N MET A 6 -9.18 -11.67 -5.37
CA MET A 6 -8.06 -12.09 -4.54
C MET A 6 -8.49 -12.24 -3.08
N GLU A 7 -7.86 -13.17 -2.35
CA GLU A 7 -8.11 -13.40 -0.93
C GLU A 7 -7.35 -12.40 -0.05
N THR A 8 -8.09 -11.57 0.68
CA THR A 8 -7.52 -10.41 1.40
C THR A 8 -7.08 -10.70 2.82
N LYS A 9 -7.65 -11.72 3.48
CA LYS A 9 -7.44 -11.95 4.92
C LYS A 9 -6.00 -12.28 5.23
N GLU A 10 -5.37 -13.14 4.43
CA GLU A 10 -3.99 -13.54 4.65
C GLU A 10 -3.02 -12.35 4.63
N LEU A 11 -3.17 -11.47 3.63
CA LEU A 11 -2.35 -10.26 3.53
C LEU A 11 -2.66 -9.27 4.66
N ALA A 12 -3.94 -9.12 5.03
CA ALA A 12 -4.35 -8.24 6.12
C ALA A 12 -3.79 -8.71 7.48
N ASP A 13 -3.89 -10.01 7.78
CA ASP A 13 -3.38 -10.61 9.00
C ASP A 13 -1.85 -10.48 9.08
N TYR A 14 -1.15 -10.65 7.96
CA TYR A 14 0.29 -10.45 7.89
C TYR A 14 0.67 -8.99 8.21
N VAL A 15 0.02 -8.04 7.53
CA VAL A 15 0.27 -6.61 7.72
C VAL A 15 0.03 -6.20 9.17
N GLU A 16 -1.10 -6.62 9.74
CA GLU A 16 -1.45 -6.29 11.13
C GLU A 16 -0.41 -6.84 12.10
N ARG A 17 -0.09 -8.15 12.02
CA ARG A 17 0.85 -8.77 12.96
C ARG A 17 2.25 -8.18 12.90
N LYS A 18 2.72 -7.77 11.72
CA LYS A 18 4.09 -7.31 11.52
C LYS A 18 4.27 -5.81 11.69
N HIS A 19 3.30 -5.00 11.25
CA HIS A 19 3.45 -3.55 11.14
C HIS A 19 2.60 -2.77 12.15
N TYR A 20 1.73 -3.42 12.92
CA TYR A 20 0.94 -2.74 13.94
C TYR A 20 1.85 -2.01 14.95
N GLY A 21 1.51 -0.75 15.25
CA GLY A 21 2.27 0.09 16.17
C GLY A 21 3.61 0.60 15.64
N ARG A 22 3.99 0.29 14.39
CA ARG A 22 5.24 0.78 13.80
C ARG A 22 5.24 2.31 13.70
N LYS A 23 6.28 2.93 14.29
CA LYS A 23 6.49 4.38 14.21
C LYS A 23 6.92 4.73 12.79
N THR A 24 6.21 5.68 12.20
CA THR A 24 6.46 6.25 10.87
C THR A 24 6.42 7.76 11.00
N SER A 25 6.90 8.47 9.98
CA SER A 25 6.98 9.94 9.93
C SER A 25 5.63 10.64 10.22
N HIS A 26 4.53 10.02 9.80
CA HIS A 26 3.15 10.38 10.12
C HIS A 26 2.27 9.12 10.02
N LYS A 27 1.00 9.16 10.49
CA LYS A 27 0.04 8.05 10.36
C LYS A 27 0.11 7.36 8.98
N CYS A 28 0.29 6.05 8.98
CA CYS A 28 0.31 5.21 7.80
C CYS A 28 -0.99 4.40 7.74
N LYS A 29 -1.73 4.51 6.64
CA LYS A 29 -2.97 3.75 6.39
C LYS A 29 -2.70 2.74 5.29
N ILE A 30 -3.08 1.50 5.54
CA ILE A 30 -2.97 0.41 4.57
C ILE A 30 -4.38 -0.09 4.24
N GLY A 31 -4.71 -0.17 2.95
CA GLY A 31 -6.00 -0.65 2.47
C GLY A 31 -5.83 -1.87 1.58
N ILE A 32 -6.65 -2.90 1.80
CA ILE A 32 -6.63 -4.12 0.98
C ILE A 32 -8.04 -4.35 0.46
N SER A 33 -8.22 -4.31 -0.86
CA SER A 33 -9.47 -4.62 -1.53
C SER A 33 -9.32 -5.89 -2.34
N GLY A 34 -10.26 -6.83 -2.21
CA GLY A 34 -10.20 -8.10 -2.94
C GLY A 34 -10.55 -7.99 -4.42
N CYS A 35 -11.03 -6.84 -4.90
CA CYS A 35 -11.38 -6.63 -6.31
C CYS A 35 -11.37 -5.13 -6.67
N GLY A 36 -11.46 -4.81 -7.96
CA GLY A 36 -11.49 -3.43 -8.47
C GLY A 36 -12.68 -2.57 -8.01
N ARG A 37 -13.70 -3.14 -7.34
CA ARG A 37 -14.80 -2.33 -6.76
C ARG A 37 -14.35 -1.45 -5.61
N ASN A 38 -13.18 -1.73 -5.03
CA ASN A 38 -12.53 -0.85 -4.05
C ASN A 38 -13.42 -0.48 -2.85
N CYS A 39 -14.26 -1.40 -2.36
CA CYS A 39 -15.18 -1.16 -1.24
C CYS A 39 -14.57 -0.53 0.03
N PRO A 40 -13.29 -0.78 0.41
CA PRO A 40 -12.69 -0.16 1.60
C PRO A 40 -12.04 1.21 1.32
N ASP A 41 -12.26 1.79 0.13
CA ASP A 41 -11.59 2.99 -0.35
C ASP A 41 -10.05 2.84 -0.26
N ALA A 42 -9.51 1.69 -0.69
CA ALA A 42 -8.09 1.39 -0.57
C ALA A 42 -7.23 2.39 -1.34
N MET A 43 -7.66 2.81 -2.53
CA MET A 43 -6.92 3.74 -3.39
C MET A 43 -6.56 5.09 -2.75
N VAL A 44 -7.24 5.52 -1.69
CA VAL A 44 -6.93 6.78 -0.98
C VAL A 44 -6.14 6.56 0.31
N LYS A 45 -5.69 5.33 0.57
CA LYS A 45 -4.78 4.99 1.68
C LYS A 45 -3.32 5.18 1.26
N ASP A 46 -2.42 5.26 2.23
CA ASP A 46 -0.99 5.48 1.97
C ASP A 46 -0.39 4.28 1.21
N ILE A 47 -0.80 3.04 1.54
CA ILE A 47 -0.50 1.82 0.76
C ILE A 47 -1.80 1.09 0.45
N ALA A 48 -1.97 0.67 -0.80
CA ALA A 48 -3.19 0.04 -1.28
C ALA A 48 -2.91 -1.22 -2.11
N PHE A 49 -3.53 -2.35 -1.75
CA PHE A 49 -3.54 -3.56 -2.57
C PHE A 49 -4.94 -3.81 -3.12
N ILE A 50 -5.07 -3.84 -4.43
CA ILE A 50 -6.34 -4.03 -5.13
C ILE A 50 -6.25 -5.35 -5.91
N GLY A 51 -7.09 -6.31 -5.54
CA GLY A 51 -7.17 -7.60 -6.20
C GLY A 51 -7.65 -7.45 -7.64
N THR A 52 -7.01 -8.21 -8.53
CA THR A 52 -7.37 -8.37 -9.94
C THR A 52 -7.37 -9.87 -10.28
N SER A 53 -7.78 -10.24 -11.48
CA SER A 53 -7.71 -11.64 -11.93
C SER A 53 -6.28 -12.17 -12.10
N GLN A 54 -5.27 -11.30 -12.12
CA GLN A 54 -3.85 -11.66 -12.33
C GLN A 54 -3.00 -11.54 -11.06
N GLY A 55 -3.58 -11.09 -9.93
CA GLY A 55 -2.85 -10.78 -8.71
C GLY A 55 -3.22 -9.41 -8.14
N TYR A 56 -2.42 -8.91 -7.22
CA TYR A 56 -2.62 -7.60 -6.61
C TYR A 56 -1.99 -6.48 -7.44
N MET A 57 -2.75 -5.40 -7.64
CA MET A 57 -2.26 -4.10 -8.05
C MET A 57 -1.92 -3.28 -6.81
N LEU A 58 -0.70 -2.74 -6.75
CA LEU A 58 -0.20 -1.94 -5.65
C LEU A 58 -0.24 -0.45 -6.02
N ALA A 59 -0.95 0.34 -5.22
CA ALA A 59 -0.93 1.79 -5.30
C ALA A 59 -0.40 2.41 -4.01
N VAL A 60 0.35 3.50 -4.10
CA VAL A 60 1.05 4.13 -2.97
C VAL A 60 0.89 5.65 -3.01
N GLY A 61 0.80 6.26 -1.83
CA GLY A 61 0.75 7.71 -1.66
C GLY A 61 -0.64 8.31 -1.66
N GLY A 62 -1.70 7.51 -1.51
CA GLY A 62 -3.06 8.03 -1.44
C GLY A 62 -3.32 8.93 -0.22
N ASN A 63 -4.31 9.81 -0.36
CA ASN A 63 -4.64 10.79 0.67
C ASN A 63 -6.16 10.94 0.86
N THR A 64 -6.61 10.93 2.11
CA THR A 64 -7.98 11.29 2.52
C THR A 64 -8.01 12.61 3.31
N GLY A 65 -7.11 13.54 3.00
CA GLY A 65 -7.01 14.84 3.69
C GLY A 65 -7.88 15.92 3.03
N ILE A 66 -7.51 17.18 3.25
CA ILE A 66 -8.19 18.36 2.65
C ILE A 66 -8.22 18.28 1.12
N LYS A 67 -7.17 17.71 0.52
CA LYS A 67 -7.10 17.39 -0.91
C LYS A 67 -7.03 15.87 -1.06
N PRO A 68 -8.17 15.18 -1.26
CA PRO A 68 -8.18 13.75 -1.49
C PRO A 68 -7.47 13.41 -2.80
N GLU A 69 -6.58 12.42 -2.77
CA GLU A 69 -5.77 12.00 -3.90
C GLU A 69 -5.70 10.48 -3.93
N ALA A 70 -5.79 9.90 -5.12
CA ALA A 70 -5.57 8.47 -5.31
C ALA A 70 -4.06 8.15 -5.29
N GLY A 71 -3.71 6.96 -4.80
CA GLY A 71 -2.35 6.46 -4.84
C GLY A 71 -1.87 6.24 -6.28
N THR A 72 -0.57 6.40 -6.48
CA THR A 72 0.13 6.10 -7.73
C THR A 72 0.37 4.60 -7.82
N ILE A 73 0.05 4.00 -8.96
CA ILE A 73 0.25 2.56 -9.19
C ILE A 73 1.74 2.31 -9.38
N LEU A 74 2.36 1.54 -8.48
CA LEU A 74 3.78 1.22 -8.52
C LEU A 74 4.07 -0.19 -9.05
N ALA A 75 3.13 -1.12 -8.86
CA ALA A 75 3.26 -2.49 -9.34
C ALA A 75 1.91 -3.13 -9.66
N ARG A 76 1.93 -4.18 -10.48
CA ARG A 76 0.76 -4.95 -10.89
C ARG A 76 1.08 -6.44 -10.80
N ASN A 77 0.03 -7.26 -10.75
CA ASN A 77 0.11 -8.72 -10.84
C ASN A 77 0.97 -9.35 -9.73
N LEU A 78 1.00 -8.73 -8.54
CA LEU A 78 1.75 -9.25 -7.42
C LEU A 78 1.04 -10.49 -6.84
N THR A 79 1.81 -11.55 -6.58
CA THR A 79 1.36 -12.64 -5.72
C THR A 79 1.21 -12.16 -4.28
N VAL A 80 0.62 -12.98 -3.41
CA VAL A 80 0.50 -12.65 -1.98
C VAL A 80 1.87 -12.47 -1.32
N GLU A 81 2.85 -13.30 -1.66
CA GLU A 81 4.22 -13.20 -1.12
C GLU A 81 4.93 -11.93 -1.59
N GLN A 82 4.76 -11.57 -2.86
CA GLN A 82 5.28 -10.32 -3.41
C GLN A 82 4.60 -9.10 -2.77
N ALA A 83 3.30 -9.18 -2.48
CA ALA A 83 2.57 -8.14 -1.77
C ALA A 83 3.07 -7.97 -0.32
N LYS A 84 3.34 -9.08 0.39
CA LYS A 84 3.95 -9.07 1.73
C LYS A 84 5.34 -8.42 1.71
N LYS A 85 6.17 -8.76 0.72
CA LYS A 85 7.50 -8.16 0.55
C LYS A 85 7.41 -6.66 0.21
N ALA A 86 6.50 -6.28 -0.68
CA ALA A 86 6.32 -4.89 -1.07
C ALA A 86 5.85 -4.02 0.11
N VAL A 87 4.92 -4.51 0.93
CA VAL A 87 4.46 -3.73 2.11
C VAL A 87 5.56 -3.59 3.16
N ASP A 88 6.39 -4.62 3.35
CA ASP A 88 7.55 -4.52 4.26
C ASP A 88 8.50 -3.41 3.81
N ILE A 89 8.91 -3.45 2.54
CA ILE A 89 9.82 -2.45 1.96
C ILE A 89 9.22 -1.04 2.08
N LEU A 90 7.94 -0.86 1.74
CA LEU A 90 7.29 0.44 1.77
C LEU A 90 7.16 1.01 3.19
N VAL A 91 6.81 0.18 4.17
CA VAL A 91 6.66 0.62 5.56
C VAL A 91 8.03 0.95 6.16
N ASP A 92 9.05 0.14 5.90
CA ASP A 92 10.41 0.39 6.35
C ASP A 92 10.97 1.66 5.71
N TRP A 93 10.84 1.79 4.39
CA TRP A 93 11.25 2.98 3.66
C TRP A 93 10.57 4.26 4.17
N TYR A 94 9.27 4.21 4.45
CA TYR A 94 8.53 5.36 4.99
C TYR A 94 8.93 5.72 6.42
N ALA A 95 9.27 4.73 7.24
CA ALA A 95 9.77 4.95 8.59
C ALA A 95 11.18 5.56 8.60
N GLU A 96 12.03 5.14 7.66
CA GLU A 96 13.44 5.55 7.59
C GLU A 96 13.64 6.91 6.91
N HIS A 97 12.89 7.18 5.84
CA HIS A 97 13.16 8.32 4.95
C HIS A 97 12.17 9.47 5.10
N GLY A 98 11.06 9.25 5.81
CA GLY A 98 10.02 10.26 6.00
C GLY A 98 10.45 11.37 6.96
N GLU A 99 10.31 12.62 6.53
CA GLU A 99 10.54 13.78 7.40
C GLU A 99 9.41 13.93 8.43
N PRO A 100 9.64 14.58 9.58
CA PRO A 100 8.60 14.74 10.61
C PRO A 100 7.28 15.29 10.04
N ARG A 101 6.19 14.55 10.24
CA ARG A 101 4.83 14.85 9.74
C ARG A 101 4.65 14.80 8.22
N GLU A 102 5.64 14.31 7.48
CA GLU A 102 5.52 14.08 6.04
C GLU A 102 4.55 12.91 5.77
N ARG A 103 3.76 13.01 4.68
CA ARG A 103 2.85 11.94 4.24
C ARG A 103 3.51 11.12 3.17
N MET A 104 3.15 9.84 3.07
CA MET A 104 3.76 8.91 2.11
C MET A 104 3.71 9.40 0.66
N GLY A 105 2.62 10.04 0.22
CA GLY A 105 2.54 10.62 -1.13
C GLY A 105 3.56 11.74 -1.38
N LYS A 106 3.86 12.57 -0.36
CA LYS A 106 4.91 13.60 -0.47
C LYS A 106 6.30 12.98 -0.49
N LEU A 107 6.53 11.96 0.36
CA LEU A 107 7.78 11.21 0.34
C LEU A 107 8.03 10.56 -1.03
N LEU A 108 6.99 9.93 -1.61
CA LEU A 108 7.03 9.33 -2.94
C LEU A 108 7.36 10.36 -4.03
N ALA A 109 6.77 11.56 -3.97
CA ALA A 109 7.10 12.64 -4.90
C ALA A 109 8.55 13.15 -4.74
N ARG A 110 9.10 13.11 -3.52
CA ARG A 110 10.45 13.60 -3.21
C ARG A 110 11.54 12.61 -3.57
N LEU A 111 11.33 11.32 -3.31
CA LEU A 111 12.35 10.28 -3.44
C LEU A 111 12.11 9.30 -4.59
N GLY A 112 10.95 9.33 -5.22
CA GLY A 112 10.59 8.41 -6.30
C GLY A 112 10.12 7.05 -5.80
N ASN A 113 9.95 6.11 -6.73
CA ASN A 113 9.43 4.77 -6.47
C ASN A 113 10.49 3.90 -5.78
N PRO A 114 10.33 3.51 -4.50
CA PRO A 114 11.32 2.71 -3.80
C PRO A 114 11.38 1.25 -4.28
N LEU A 115 10.42 0.82 -5.10
CA LEU A 115 10.35 -0.54 -5.66
C LEU A 115 10.93 -0.63 -7.07
N GLU A 116 11.40 0.49 -7.64
CA GLU A 116 11.93 0.52 -9.00
C GLU A 116 13.19 -0.33 -9.13
N GLY A 117 13.20 -1.24 -10.11
CA GLY A 117 14.31 -2.18 -10.35
C GLY A 117 14.46 -3.30 -9.32
N MET A 118 13.56 -3.41 -8.34
CA MET A 118 13.59 -4.51 -7.36
C MET A 118 12.89 -5.76 -7.90
N GLU A 119 13.45 -6.92 -7.61
CA GLU A 119 12.76 -8.20 -7.79
C GLU A 119 11.87 -8.43 -6.56
N LEU A 120 10.56 -8.33 -6.75
CA LEU A 120 9.57 -8.63 -5.72
C LEU A 120 9.30 -10.13 -5.66
#